data_AF-A0AA42DMQ5-F1
#
_entry.id   AF-A0AA42DMQ5-F1
#
_cell.length_a   1.000
_cell.length_b   1.000
_cell.length_c   1.000
_cell.angle_alpha   90.00
_cell.angle_beta   90.00
_cell.angle_gamma   90.00
#
_symmetry.space_group_name_H-M   'P 1'
#
loop_
_entity.id
_entity.type
_entity.pdbx_description
1 polymer ?
#
loop_
_entity_poly.entity_id
_entity_poly.type
_entity_poly.pdbx_seq_one_letter_code
_entity_poly.pdbx_strand_id
1 'polypeptide(L)'
;MNTKTLLPLGTGLLSILFIYFGIVEYGIWDDKKGPLGGFFPVIIAIVLLLMSILAIIQSFKESKVVYEKENWLPVIGVMTIILATYIIGMIPSVLIYLVVWLRVLEKSSWKQTLLVTLIIGAIVYGVFVLWLNIPFPQGIIFEWILG
;
A
#
# COMPACT_ATOMS: atom_id res chain seq x y z
N MET A 1 0.18 -19.48 21.03
CA MET A 1 -0.10 -18.07 20.69
C MET A 1 -1.54 -18.00 20.21
N ASN A 2 -2.37 -17.12 20.79
CA ASN A 2 -3.78 -17.02 20.44
C ASN A 2 -3.89 -16.52 18.99
N THR A 3 -4.58 -17.23 18.09
CA THR A 3 -4.63 -16.84 16.66
C THR A 3 -5.08 -15.39 16.49
N LYS A 4 -5.88 -14.87 17.42
CA LYS A 4 -6.41 -13.50 17.51
C LYS A 4 -5.35 -12.40 17.53
N THR A 5 -4.18 -12.67 18.11
CA THR A 5 -3.09 -11.69 18.22
C THR A 5 -2.06 -11.83 17.12
N LEU A 6 -2.06 -12.94 16.37
CA LEU A 6 -1.04 -13.21 15.35
C LEU A 6 -1.06 -12.17 14.22
N LEU A 7 -2.22 -11.86 13.66
CA LEU A 7 -2.33 -10.88 12.57
C LEU A 7 -1.95 -9.46 13.03
N PRO A 8 -2.52 -8.92 14.13
CA PRO A 8 -2.09 -7.63 14.66
C PRO A 8 -0.60 -7.57 15.01
N LEU A 9 -0.03 -8.63 15.60
CA LEU A 9 1.40 -8.70 15.89
C LEU A 9 2.23 -8.65 14.59
N GLY A 10 1.84 -9.40 13.56
CA GLY A 10 2.50 -9.39 12.26
C GLY A 10 2.45 -8.01 11.59
N THR A 11 1.29 -7.35 11.59
CA THR A 11 1.16 -6.00 11.03
C THR A 11 1.89 -4.94 11.85
N GLY A 12 1.96 -5.10 13.18
CA GLY A 12 2.72 -4.25 14.08
C GLY A 12 4.24 -4.39 13.89
N LEU A 13 4.74 -5.60 13.65
CA LEU A 13 6.14 -5.81 13.30
C LEU A 13 6.47 -5.21 11.92
N LEU A 14 5.58 -5.40 10.94
CA LEU A 14 5.74 -4.80 9.61
C LEU A 14 5.76 -3.26 9.66
N SER A 15 4.91 -2.65 10.49
CA SER A 15 4.91 -1.19 10.63
C SER A 15 6.20 -0.67 11.29
N ILE A 16 6.74 -1.36 12.30
CA ILE A 16 8.04 -1.01 12.89
C ILE A 16 9.14 -1.08 11.82
N LEU A 17 9.15 -2.10 10.98
CA LEU A 17 10.09 -2.21 9.86
C LEU A 17 9.97 -1.02 8.90
N PHE A 18 8.74 -0.64 8.53
CA PHE A 18 8.51 0.48 7.61
C PHE A 18 8.90 1.83 8.23
N ILE A 19 8.69 2.02 9.53
CA ILE A 19 9.19 3.20 10.26
C ILE A 19 10.72 3.24 10.22
N TYR A 20 11.37 2.11 10.53
CA TYR A 20 12.82 2.02 10.53
C TYR A 20 13.42 2.36 9.17
N PHE A 21 13.01 1.66 8.11
CA PHE A 21 13.51 1.91 6.75
C PHE A 21 13.13 3.31 6.24
N GLY A 22 11.92 3.77 6.54
CA GLY A 22 11.46 5.10 6.16
C GLY A 22 12.30 6.22 6.76
N ILE A 23 12.74 6.09 8.02
CA ILE A 23 13.60 7.09 8.67
C ILE A 23 15.05 6.93 8.24
N VAL A 24 15.59 5.70 8.27
CA VAL A 24 17.03 5.44 8.16
C VAL A 24 17.51 5.44 6.70
N GLU A 25 16.80 4.76 5.81
CA GLU A 25 17.23 4.61 4.41
C GLU A 25 16.63 5.70 3.52
N TYR A 26 15.34 5.99 3.68
CA TYR A 26 14.62 6.86 2.75
C TYR A 26 14.55 8.32 3.20
N GLY A 27 14.80 8.59 4.48
CA GLY A 27 14.70 9.93 5.08
C GLY A 27 13.27 10.49 5.13
N ILE A 28 13.02 11.40 6.07
CA ILE A 28 11.71 12.03 6.25
C ILE A 28 11.65 13.44 5.67
N TRP A 29 12.74 14.21 5.83
CA TRP A 29 12.77 15.62 5.47
C TRP A 29 14.19 16.07 5.13
N ASP A 30 14.31 16.97 4.16
CA ASP A 30 15.51 17.70 3.80
C ASP A 30 15.20 19.21 3.79
N ASP A 31 16.08 20.04 4.37
CA ASP A 31 15.84 21.47 4.53
C ASP A 31 15.68 22.24 3.22
N LYS A 32 16.21 21.71 2.11
CA LYS A 32 16.18 22.35 0.80
C LYS A 32 15.17 21.70 -0.15
N LYS A 33 14.99 20.38 -0.06
CA LYS A 33 14.13 19.60 -0.95
C LYS A 33 12.74 19.31 -0.37
N GLY A 34 12.54 19.53 0.94
CA GLY A 34 11.29 19.25 1.62
C GLY A 34 11.12 17.76 1.96
N PRO A 35 9.91 17.19 1.92
CA PRO A 35 9.68 15.80 2.31
C PRO A 35 10.38 14.82 1.37
N LEU A 36 10.98 13.79 1.97
CA LEU A 36 11.71 12.75 1.27
C LEU A 36 10.85 11.48 1.11
N GLY A 37 11.39 10.46 0.44
CA GLY A 37 10.64 9.26 0.11
C GLY A 37 10.14 8.44 1.29
N GLY A 38 10.73 8.60 2.47
CA GLY A 38 10.26 7.98 3.70
C GLY A 38 9.09 8.72 4.36
N PHE A 39 8.82 9.97 4.00
CA PHE A 39 7.81 10.80 4.66
C PHE A 39 6.42 10.14 4.70
N PHE A 40 5.88 9.79 3.53
CA PHE A 40 4.55 9.19 3.45
C PHE A 40 4.50 7.76 4.04
N PRO A 41 5.43 6.83 3.72
CA PRO A 41 5.45 5.51 4.33
C PRO A 41 5.50 5.52 5.86
N VAL A 42 6.27 6.42 6.49
CA VAL A 42 6.36 6.49 7.95
C VAL A 42 5.06 6.96 8.59
N ILE A 43 4.38 7.96 8.01
CA ILE A 43 3.07 8.41 8.51
C ILE A 43 2.07 7.25 8.49
N ILE A 44 1.97 6.54 7.36
CA ILE A 44 1.08 5.38 7.23
C ILE A 44 1.46 4.26 8.19
N ALA A 45 2.75 3.99 8.37
CA ALA A 45 3.24 2.95 9.28
C ALA A 45 2.95 3.29 10.75
N ILE A 46 3.05 4.56 11.16
CA ILE A 46 2.65 4.99 12.51
C ILE A 46 1.16 4.75 12.73
N VAL A 47 0.30 5.16 11.78
CA VAL A 47 -1.15 4.90 11.87
C VAL A 47 -1.42 3.40 11.95
N LEU A 48 -0.76 2.60 11.12
CA LEU A 48 -0.89 1.14 11.12
C LEU A 48 -0.44 0.52 12.46
N LEU A 49 0.64 1.02 13.05
CA LEU A 49 1.12 0.58 14.37
C LEU A 49 0.09 0.89 15.46
N LEU A 50 -0.49 2.08 15.45
CA LEU A 50 -1.56 2.45 16.39
C LEU A 50 -2.79 1.54 16.23
N MET A 51 -3.22 1.27 14.99
CA MET A 51 -4.34 0.35 14.73
C MET A 51 -4.02 -1.08 15.18
N SER A 52 -2.79 -1.55 14.98
CA SER A 52 -2.32 -2.86 15.46
C SER A 52 -2.39 -2.95 16.99
N ILE A 53 -1.91 -1.93 17.72
CA ILE A 53 -1.98 -1.89 19.19
C ILE A 53 -3.44 -1.93 19.67
N LEU A 54 -4.31 -1.12 19.06
CA LEU A 54 -5.74 -1.10 19.39
C LEU A 54 -6.40 -2.46 19.12
N ALA A 55 -6.04 -3.15 18.04
CA ALA A 55 -6.55 -4.48 17.71
C ALA A 55 -6.06 -5.54 18.73
N ILE A 56 -4.80 -5.45 19.18
CA ILE A 56 -4.29 -6.33 20.24
C ILE A 56 -5.07 -6.11 21.54
N ILE A 57 -5.30 -4.87 21.95
CA ILE A 57 -6.06 -4.56 23.16
C ILE A 57 -7.49 -5.11 23.08
N GLN A 58 -8.15 -4.96 21.93
CA GLN A 58 -9.49 -5.50 21.70
C GLN A 58 -9.53 -7.04 21.69
N SER A 59 -8.47 -7.69 21.20
CA SER A 59 -8.40 -9.16 21.14
C SER A 59 -8.49 -9.84 22.51
N PHE A 60 -8.13 -9.15 23.59
CA PHE A 60 -8.27 -9.64 24.96
C PHE A 60 -9.70 -9.57 25.50
N LYS A 61 -10.57 -8.76 24.89
CA LYS A 61 -11.98 -8.61 25.28
C LYS A 61 -12.91 -9.55 24.50
N GLU A 62 -12.50 -10.03 23.33
CA GLU A 62 -13.34 -10.82 22.44
C GLU A 62 -13.12 -12.34 22.59
N SER A 63 -14.21 -13.11 22.63
CA SER A 63 -14.16 -14.55 22.92
C SER A 63 -13.90 -15.43 21.68
N LYS A 64 -14.18 -14.98 20.46
CA LYS A 64 -13.82 -15.68 19.20
C LYS A 64 -13.53 -14.70 18.07
N VAL A 65 -12.40 -14.88 17.38
CA VAL A 65 -12.11 -14.17 16.12
C VAL A 65 -12.47 -15.12 14.99
N VAL A 66 -13.42 -14.71 14.15
CA VAL A 66 -13.78 -15.43 12.93
C VAL A 66 -12.99 -14.82 11.79
N TYR A 67 -12.16 -15.61 11.14
CA TYR A 67 -11.41 -15.18 9.96
C TYR A 67 -12.26 -15.42 8.72
N GLU A 68 -12.85 -14.35 8.19
CA GLU A 68 -13.54 -14.39 6.90
C GLU A 68 -12.51 -14.52 5.76
N LYS A 69 -12.82 -15.35 4.76
CA LYS A 69 -11.91 -15.58 3.63
C LYS A 69 -11.72 -14.32 2.80
N GLU A 70 -12.72 -13.44 2.77
CA GLU A 70 -12.66 -12.14 2.11
C GLU A 70 -11.52 -11.26 2.66
N ASN A 71 -11.13 -11.41 3.93
CA ASN A 71 -10.04 -10.64 4.53
C ASN A 71 -8.66 -10.93 3.91
N TRP A 72 -8.53 -12.02 3.15
CA TRP A 72 -7.30 -12.38 2.43
C TRP A 72 -7.24 -11.81 1.01
N LEU A 73 -8.37 -11.36 0.44
CA LEU A 73 -8.41 -10.77 -0.90
C LEU A 73 -7.45 -9.58 -1.05
N PRO A 74 -7.37 -8.63 -0.10
CA PRO A 74 -6.41 -7.53 -0.17
C PRO A 74 -4.95 -8.01 -0.16
N VAL A 75 -4.63 -9.06 0.61
CA VAL A 75 -3.27 -9.63 0.68
C VAL A 75 -2.87 -10.20 -0.68
N ILE A 76 -3.77 -10.97 -1.30
CA ILE A 76 -3.57 -11.49 -2.66
C ILE A 76 -3.45 -10.35 -3.67
N GLY A 77 -4.23 -9.29 -3.50
CA GLY A 77 -4.14 -8.07 -4.30
C GLY A 77 -2.76 -7.42 -4.25
N VAL A 78 -2.21 -7.22 -3.05
CA VAL A 78 -0.85 -6.69 -2.86
C VAL A 78 0.19 -7.58 -3.54
N MET A 79 0.11 -8.91 -3.36
CA MET A 79 1.01 -9.84 -4.03
C MET A 79 0.91 -9.75 -5.56
N THR A 80 -0.29 -9.58 -6.09
CA THR A 80 -0.54 -9.42 -7.54
C THR A 80 0.07 -8.12 -8.06
N ILE A 81 -0.06 -7.01 -7.33
CA ILE A 81 0.57 -5.74 -7.69
C ILE A 81 2.09 -5.86 -7.71
N ILE A 82 2.70 -6.50 -6.71
CA ILE A 82 4.15 -6.69 -6.63
C ILE A 82 4.63 -7.46 -7.87
N LEU A 83 3.97 -8.57 -8.21
CA LEU A 83 4.32 -9.37 -9.38
C LEU A 83 4.13 -8.59 -10.70
N ALA A 84 3.01 -7.89 -10.85
CA ALA A 84 2.73 -7.08 -12.03
C ALA A 84 3.72 -5.93 -12.20
N THR A 85 4.23 -5.36 -11.09
CA THR A 85 5.18 -4.25 -11.10
C THR A 85 6.46 -4.58 -11.86
N TYR A 86 6.94 -5.83 -11.77
CA TYR A 86 8.11 -6.27 -12.54
C TYR A 86 7.85 -6.34 -14.05
N ILE A 87 6.60 -6.54 -14.46
CA ILE A 87 6.23 -6.72 -15.87
C ILE A 87 5.93 -5.37 -16.53
N ILE A 88 5.01 -4.60 -15.94
CA ILE A 88 4.45 -3.38 -16.53
C ILE A 88 4.81 -2.11 -15.79
N GLY A 89 5.51 -2.20 -14.65
CA GLY A 89 5.83 -1.07 -13.79
C GLY A 89 4.77 -0.83 -12.72
N MET A 90 5.15 -0.03 -11.71
CA MET A 90 4.38 0.06 -10.46
C MET A 90 3.07 0.83 -10.63
N ILE A 91 3.11 2.01 -11.25
CA ILE A 91 1.95 2.88 -11.46
C ILE A 91 0.83 2.16 -12.22
N PRO A 92 1.07 1.59 -13.43
CA PRO A 92 0.01 0.88 -14.15
C PRO A 92 -0.47 -0.36 -13.40
N SER A 93 0.40 -1.07 -12.67
CA SER A 93 0.00 -2.21 -11.84
C SER A 93 -1.03 -1.83 -10.78
N VAL A 94 -0.79 -0.74 -10.05
CA VAL A 94 -1.70 -0.24 -9.02
C VAL A 94 -3.02 0.25 -9.63
N LEU A 95 -2.98 0.97 -10.76
CA LEU A 95 -4.18 1.47 -11.42
C LEU A 95 -5.05 0.35 -12.01
N ILE A 96 -4.43 -0.67 -12.63
CA ILE A 96 -5.14 -1.84 -13.13
C ILE A 96 -5.78 -2.60 -11.97
N TYR A 97 -5.03 -2.82 -10.89
CA TYR A 97 -5.58 -3.45 -9.69
C TYR A 97 -6.78 -2.66 -9.15
N LEU A 98 -6.69 -1.34 -9.06
CA LEU A 98 -7.79 -0.50 -8.61
C LEU A 98 -9.04 -0.63 -9.50
N VAL A 99 -8.87 -0.61 -10.83
CA VAL A 99 -9.98 -0.80 -11.77
C VAL A 99 -10.60 -2.19 -11.60
N VAL A 100 -9.77 -3.24 -11.51
CA VAL A 100 -10.24 -4.62 -11.31
C VAL A 100 -10.97 -4.75 -9.98
N TRP A 101 -10.42 -4.19 -8.90
CA TRP A 101 -11.03 -4.22 -7.58
C TRP A 101 -12.40 -3.56 -7.58
N LEU A 102 -12.47 -2.29 -8.02
CA LEU A 102 -13.72 -1.54 -8.06
C LEU A 102 -14.75 -2.20 -8.97
N ARG A 103 -14.33 -2.71 -10.14
CA ARG A 103 -15.27 -3.21 -11.15
C ARG A 103 -15.72 -4.63 -10.91
N VAL A 104 -14.80 -5.52 -10.51
CA VAL A 104 -15.06 -6.97 -10.41
C VAL A 104 -15.50 -7.34 -9.00
N LEU A 105 -14.79 -6.84 -7.98
CA LEU A 105 -15.06 -7.22 -6.58
C LEU A 105 -16.15 -6.32 -5.98
N GLU A 106 -16.01 -5.00 -6.11
CA GLU A 106 -17.01 -4.06 -5.57
C GLU A 106 -18.20 -3.82 -6.51
N LYS A 107 -18.14 -4.30 -7.76
CA LYS A 107 -19.21 -4.17 -8.78
C LYS A 107 -19.64 -2.71 -9.03
N SER A 108 -18.74 -1.76 -8.83
CA SER A 108 -18.97 -0.33 -9.07
C SER A 108 -19.31 -0.04 -10.54
N SER A 109 -20.02 1.06 -10.79
CA SER A 109 -20.33 1.50 -12.15
C SER A 109 -19.09 2.00 -12.88
N TRP A 110 -19.02 1.82 -14.20
CA TRP A 110 -17.88 2.27 -15.02
C TRP A 110 -17.57 3.76 -14.85
N LYS A 111 -18.60 4.60 -14.69
CA LYS A 111 -18.43 6.03 -14.44
C LYS A 111 -17.67 6.28 -13.14
N GLN A 112 -18.06 5.60 -12.06
CA GLN A 112 -17.39 5.72 -10.76
C GLN A 112 -15.98 5.13 -10.81
N THR A 113 -15.81 3.94 -11.38
CA THR A 113 -14.49 3.29 -11.49
C THR A 113 -13.49 4.18 -12.23
N LEU A 114 -13.87 4.76 -13.38
CA LEU A 114 -12.99 5.63 -14.15
C LEU A 114 -12.71 6.95 -13.42
N LEU A 115 -13.72 7.56 -12.79
CA LEU A 115 -13.53 8.79 -12.03
C LEU A 115 -12.58 8.58 -10.84
N VAL A 116 -12.79 7.55 -10.04
CA VAL A 116 -11.94 7.23 -8.88
C VAL A 116 -10.53 6.87 -9.34
N THR A 117 -10.39 6.06 -10.38
CA THR A 117 -9.08 5.71 -10.93
C THR A 117 -8.31 6.93 -11.43
N LEU A 118 -9.00 7.85 -12.12
CA LEU A 118 -8.39 9.09 -12.60
C LEU A 118 -7.92 9.98 -11.45
N ILE A 119 -8.76 10.17 -10.42
CA ILE A 119 -8.41 10.99 -9.26
C ILE A 119 -7.26 10.37 -8.49
N ILE A 120 -7.33 9.06 -8.18
CA ILE A 120 -6.26 8.35 -7.47
C ILE A 120 -4.97 8.36 -8.30
N GLY A 121 -5.05 8.13 -9.61
CA GLY A 121 -3.90 8.20 -10.50
C GLY A 121 -3.25 9.58 -10.52
N ALA A 122 -4.05 10.65 -10.57
CA ALA A 122 -3.56 12.02 -10.49
C ALA A 122 -2.88 12.31 -9.15
N ILE A 123 -3.45 11.84 -8.03
CA ILE A 123 -2.84 11.98 -6.70
C ILE A 123 -1.52 11.20 -6.63
N VAL A 124 -1.50 9.95 -7.09
CA VAL A 124 -0.29 9.11 -7.07
C VAL A 124 0.81 9.75 -7.89
N TYR A 125 0.50 10.22 -9.10
CA TYR A 125 1.46 10.91 -9.95
C TYR A 125 1.93 12.24 -9.33
N GLY A 126 1.00 13.07 -8.86
CA GLY A 126 1.32 14.38 -8.28
C GLY A 126 2.16 14.27 -7.00
N VAL A 127 1.78 13.40 -6.08
CA VAL A 127 2.47 13.23 -4.80
C VAL A 127 3.79 12.50 -4.98
N PHE A 128 3.80 11.35 -5.65
CA PHE A 128 4.99 10.52 -5.62
C PHE A 128 5.96 10.79 -6.76
N VAL A 129 5.47 11.14 -7.96
CA VAL A 129 6.35 11.42 -9.11
C VAL A 129 6.80 12.88 -9.09
N LEU A 130 5.86 13.82 -9.00
CA LEU A 130 6.21 15.24 -9.10
C LEU A 130 6.76 15.82 -7.79
N TRP A 131 6.13 15.53 -6.65
CA TRP A 131 6.52 16.12 -5.38
C TRP A 131 7.68 15.37 -4.72
N LEU A 132 7.52 14.07 -4.45
CA LEU A 132 8.53 13.26 -3.76
C LEU A 132 9.64 12.71 -4.68
N ASN A 133 9.49 12.84 -6.01
CA ASN A 133 10.47 12.37 -7.00
C ASN A 133 10.91 10.91 -6.80
N ILE A 134 9.95 10.02 -6.50
CA ILE A 134 10.21 8.60 -6.28
C ILE A 134 10.52 7.91 -7.62
N PRO A 135 11.67 7.24 -7.76
CA PRO A 135 12.02 6.50 -8.96
C PRO A 135 11.27 5.16 -8.98
N PHE A 136 10.06 5.17 -9.52
CA PHE A 136 9.26 3.94 -9.59
C PHE A 136 9.77 2.95 -10.64
N PRO A 137 9.67 1.63 -10.38
CA PRO A 137 9.95 0.61 -11.37
C PRO A 137 9.05 0.77 -12.60
N GLN A 138 9.65 0.78 -13.80
CA GLN A 138 8.93 0.90 -15.07
C GLN A 138 8.55 -0.45 -15.68
N GLY A 139 9.19 -1.54 -15.22
CA GLY A 139 8.91 -2.90 -15.66
C GLY A 139 9.58 -3.27 -16.97
N ILE A 140 9.75 -4.57 -17.17
CA ILE A 140 10.52 -5.14 -18.29
C ILE A 140 9.92 -4.74 -19.64
N ILE A 141 8.59 -4.65 -19.76
CA ILE A 141 7.94 -4.29 -21.04
C ILE A 141 8.33 -2.87 -21.48
N PHE A 142 8.41 -1.93 -20.55
CA PHE A 142 8.78 -0.56 -20.88
C PHE A 142 10.26 -0.48 -21.30
N GLU A 143 11.13 -1.21 -20.61
CA GLU A 143 12.55 -1.33 -20.94
C GLU A 143 12.78 -1.91 -22.34
N TRP A 144 11.99 -2.91 -22.76
CA TRP A 144 12.10 -3.53 -24.09
C TRP A 144 11.61 -2.66 -25.24
N ILE A 145 10.70 -1.71 -24.99
CA ILE A 145 10.13 -0.85 -26.05
C ILE A 145 11.02 0.38 -26.31
N LEU A 146 11.73 0.86 -25.30
CA LEU A 146 12.49 2.12 -25.35
C LEU A 146 14.01 1.94 -25.21
N GLY A 147 14.48 0.74 -24.87
CA GLY A 147 15.90 0.36 -24.87
C GLY A 147 16.36 -0.20 -26.21
#